data_AF-A0A368FAG6-F1
#
_entry.id   AF-A0A368FAG6-F1
#
_cell.length_a   1.000
_cell.length_b   1.000
_cell.length_c   1.000
_cell.angle_alpha   90.00
_cell.angle_beta   90.00
_cell.angle_gamma   90.00
#
_symmetry.space_group_name_H-M   'P 1'
#
loop_
_entity.id
_entity.type
_entity.pdbx_description
1 polymer ?
#
loop_
_entity_poly.entity_id
_entity_poly.type
_entity_poly.pdbx_seq_one_letter_code
_entity_poly.pdbx_strand_id
1 'polypeptide(L)'
;SKKEAKRIIFSLFLLFFSWLQCFIFVNTVLSFYLQTFARALNAEDFDFITTEVKFPSTTTTMAQLLAAYLMSSAPGKDASQLRKVCDTFNAHIGPLFDQVNRNARRDVNRGRDREDQARTATVLELTRFLRLIRNESLLSLLITYFGYLFNRYLLAKKRPHLRMTLPLGEIFGHESELSHVNILAVQELLEIFFRNALLVNPTHPQWLRSAADFRYGRGLLSEAGILYMEYLVASRTPLLVAPQENFVEDLIWRRLRVCLSKSHWFTLAALVCQNIEHKREEEYIKAMEFLYSQLSLDAGADYSCMVFDNTLAELLSDVYERNHMQPSADLLFSYAYRSCMNPEGRDVLAREQSRRCQRLLRTLAVQLFDAHF
;
A
#
# COMPACT_ATOMS: atom_id res chain seq x y z
N SER A 1 44.05 35.50 -34.43
CA SER A 1 44.26 34.60 -35.60
C SER A 1 43.12 33.58 -35.70
N LYS A 2 42.50 33.34 -36.88
CA LYS A 2 41.48 32.26 -37.09
C LYS A 2 41.97 30.86 -36.67
N LYS A 3 43.29 30.67 -36.62
CA LYS A 3 43.97 29.43 -36.22
C LYS A 3 43.90 29.18 -34.70
N GLU A 4 43.78 30.25 -33.92
CA GLU A 4 43.77 30.25 -32.46
C GLU A 4 42.36 29.96 -31.91
N ALA A 5 41.34 30.55 -32.53
CA ALA A 5 39.94 30.21 -32.27
C ALA A 5 39.62 28.73 -32.58
N LYS A 6 40.18 28.18 -33.67
CA LYS A 6 40.04 26.74 -33.99
C LYS A 6 40.72 25.83 -32.97
N ARG A 7 41.85 26.24 -32.40
CA ARG A 7 42.53 25.47 -31.33
C ARG A 7 41.73 25.47 -30.03
N ILE A 8 41.15 26.61 -29.65
CA ILE A 8 40.33 26.70 -28.42
C ILE A 8 39.07 25.84 -28.56
N ILE A 9 38.38 25.87 -29.71
CA ILE A 9 37.20 25.04 -29.96
C ILE A 9 37.56 23.55 -29.95
N PHE A 10 38.69 23.16 -30.54
CA PHE A 10 39.13 21.76 -30.54
C PHE A 10 39.52 21.27 -29.13
N SER A 11 40.17 22.10 -28.32
CA SER A 11 40.47 21.79 -26.92
C SER A 11 39.22 21.67 -26.06
N LEU A 12 38.21 22.53 -26.26
CA LEU A 12 36.92 22.43 -25.57
C LEU A 12 36.15 21.17 -26.00
N PHE A 13 36.23 20.78 -27.28
CA PHE A 13 35.62 19.56 -27.78
C PHE A 13 36.27 18.30 -27.20
N LEU A 14 37.61 18.28 -27.08
CA LEU A 14 38.34 17.19 -26.43
C LEU A 14 38.08 17.11 -24.92
N LEU A 15 37.98 18.24 -24.23
CA LEU A 15 37.59 18.30 -22.82
C LEU A 15 36.15 17.81 -22.62
N PHE A 16 35.23 18.20 -23.50
CA PHE A 16 33.85 17.72 -23.49
C PHE A 16 33.78 16.22 -23.76
N PHE A 17 34.55 15.70 -24.72
CA PHE A 17 34.57 14.27 -25.04
C PHE A 17 35.20 13.44 -23.91
N SER A 18 36.29 13.91 -23.30
CA SER A 18 36.91 13.29 -22.13
C SER A 18 36.00 13.33 -20.90
N TRP A 19 35.27 14.43 -20.70
CA TRP A 19 34.29 14.56 -19.62
C TRP A 19 33.10 13.63 -19.85
N LEU A 20 32.61 13.53 -21.09
CA LEU A 20 31.54 12.61 -21.49
C LEU A 20 31.96 11.14 -21.32
N GLN A 21 33.20 10.79 -21.68
CA GLN A 21 33.73 9.44 -21.55
C GLN A 21 33.97 9.06 -20.08
N CYS A 22 34.48 9.98 -19.25
CA CYS A 22 34.52 9.80 -17.79
C CYS A 22 33.12 9.68 -17.18
N PHE A 23 32.16 10.51 -17.63
CA PHE A 23 30.79 10.46 -17.15
C PHE A 23 30.08 9.14 -17.51
N ILE A 24 30.30 8.63 -18.72
CA ILE A 24 29.81 7.31 -19.15
C ILE A 24 30.46 6.22 -18.29
N PHE A 25 31.78 6.23 -18.14
CA PHE A 25 32.51 5.24 -17.34
C PHE A 25 32.06 5.22 -15.87
N VAL A 26 31.93 6.38 -15.22
CA VAL A 26 31.47 6.50 -13.83
C VAL A 26 30.04 6.00 -13.67
N ASN A 27 29.13 6.31 -14.61
CA ASN A 27 27.76 5.80 -14.54
C ASN A 27 27.67 4.29 -14.78
N THR A 28 28.50 3.73 -15.67
CA THR A 28 28.57 2.28 -15.90
C THR A 28 29.11 1.55 -14.68
N VAL A 29 30.17 2.08 -14.07
CA VAL A 29 30.78 1.51 -12.85
C VAL A 29 29.81 1.59 -11.67
N LEU A 30 29.15 2.73 -11.47
CA LEU A 30 28.13 2.87 -10.42
C LEU A 30 26.97 1.90 -10.64
N SER A 31 26.43 1.82 -11.87
CA SER A 31 25.38 0.86 -12.22
C SER A 31 25.78 -0.58 -11.97
N PHE A 32 27.05 -0.94 -12.25
CA PHE A 32 27.58 -2.26 -11.96
C PHE A 32 27.61 -2.54 -10.45
N TYR A 33 28.08 -1.60 -9.63
CA TYR A 33 28.06 -1.75 -8.17
C TYR A 33 26.63 -1.92 -7.62
N LEU A 34 25.67 -1.11 -8.09
CA LEU A 34 24.27 -1.22 -7.66
C LEU A 34 23.69 -2.60 -7.96
N GLN A 35 23.95 -3.12 -9.16
CA GLN A 35 23.49 -4.43 -9.58
C GLN A 35 24.14 -5.56 -8.78
N THR A 36 25.44 -5.46 -8.52
CA THR A 36 26.18 -6.47 -7.75
C THR A 36 25.67 -6.55 -6.31
N PHE A 37 25.52 -5.41 -5.61
CA PHE A 37 24.95 -5.40 -4.26
C PHE A 37 23.52 -5.91 -4.23
N ALA A 38 22.68 -5.50 -5.18
CA ALA A 38 21.30 -5.96 -5.23
C ALA A 38 21.23 -7.46 -5.50
N ARG A 39 22.07 -7.99 -6.40
CA ARG A 39 22.12 -9.43 -6.71
C ARG A 39 22.54 -10.25 -5.50
N ALA A 40 23.57 -9.81 -4.80
CA ALA A 40 24.06 -10.40 -3.56
C ALA A 40 22.99 -10.44 -2.47
N LEU A 41 22.33 -9.31 -2.21
CA LEU A 41 21.22 -9.24 -1.24
C LEU A 41 20.03 -10.11 -1.65
N ASN A 42 19.69 -10.15 -2.94
CA ASN A 42 18.60 -10.98 -3.44
C ASN A 42 18.90 -12.48 -3.36
N ALA A 43 20.16 -12.87 -3.52
CA ALA A 43 20.62 -14.26 -3.43
C ALA A 43 21.00 -14.69 -2.00
N GLU A 44 20.90 -13.77 -1.02
CA GLU A 44 21.37 -13.96 0.36
C GLU A 44 22.87 -14.31 0.47
N ASP A 45 23.66 -13.88 -0.52
CA ASP A 45 25.11 -14.06 -0.60
C ASP A 45 25.80 -12.69 -0.43
N PHE A 46 25.76 -12.17 0.80
CA PHE A 46 26.14 -10.79 1.13
C PHE A 46 27.32 -10.69 2.12
N ASP A 47 28.04 -11.77 2.36
CA ASP A 47 29.22 -11.78 3.26
C ASP A 47 30.31 -10.81 2.77
N PHE A 48 30.50 -10.68 1.45
CA PHE A 48 31.47 -9.72 0.90
C PHE A 48 31.04 -8.26 1.14
N ILE A 49 29.73 -7.97 1.22
CA ILE A 49 29.21 -6.61 1.47
C ILE A 49 29.60 -6.14 2.88
N THR A 50 29.58 -7.05 3.84
CA THR A 50 29.86 -6.74 5.25
C THR A 50 31.37 -6.79 5.57
N THR A 51 32.15 -7.59 4.84
CA THR A 51 33.57 -7.85 5.15
C THR A 51 34.56 -7.11 4.24
N GLU A 52 34.29 -7.02 2.94
CA GLU A 52 35.26 -6.55 1.94
C GLU A 52 35.00 -5.10 1.50
N VAL A 53 33.73 -4.66 1.50
CA VAL A 53 33.36 -3.33 1.02
C VAL A 53 33.63 -2.26 2.09
N LYS A 54 34.65 -1.43 1.87
CA LYS A 54 35.09 -0.40 2.83
C LYS A 54 34.94 1.05 2.35
N PHE A 55 34.45 1.28 1.14
CA PHE A 55 34.32 2.64 0.61
C PHE A 55 33.03 3.31 1.12
N PRO A 56 33.09 4.55 1.64
CA PRO A 56 31.93 5.24 2.17
C PRO A 56 31.06 5.77 1.02
N SER A 57 29.85 5.23 0.90
CA SER A 57 28.78 5.79 0.07
C SER A 57 27.43 5.49 0.72
N THR A 58 26.41 6.33 0.48
CA THR A 58 25.06 6.10 1.03
C THR A 58 24.49 4.75 0.56
N THR A 59 24.77 4.38 -0.69
CA THR A 59 24.37 3.08 -1.25
C THR A 59 25.07 1.92 -0.54
N THR A 60 26.39 2.03 -0.30
CA THR A 60 27.15 1.02 0.47
C THR A 60 26.59 0.86 1.87
N THR A 61 26.36 1.98 2.57
CA THR A 61 25.77 1.97 3.91
C THR A 61 24.38 1.34 3.90
N MET A 62 23.54 1.66 2.92
CA MET A 62 22.24 1.00 2.76
C MET A 62 22.40 -0.51 2.55
N ALA A 63 23.27 -0.95 1.63
CA ALA A 63 23.49 -2.36 1.36
C ALA A 63 23.97 -3.13 2.61
N GLN A 64 24.88 -2.54 3.38
CA GLN A 64 25.37 -3.08 4.64
C GLN A 64 24.27 -3.18 5.71
N LEU A 65 23.41 -2.16 5.81
CA LEU A 65 22.27 -2.19 6.74
C LEU A 65 21.23 -3.24 6.36
N LEU A 66 20.95 -3.42 5.06
CA LEU A 66 20.05 -4.48 4.57
C LEU A 66 20.65 -5.88 4.83
N ALA A 67 21.94 -6.07 4.59
CA ALA A 67 22.64 -7.31 4.93
C ALA A 67 22.60 -7.59 6.45
N ALA A 68 22.86 -6.56 7.27
CA ALA A 68 22.77 -6.67 8.73
C ALA A 68 21.37 -7.04 9.22
N TYR A 69 20.33 -6.53 8.55
CA TYR A 69 18.96 -6.94 8.81
C TYR A 69 18.76 -8.43 8.52
N LEU A 70 19.15 -8.92 7.33
CA LEU A 70 19.01 -10.35 7.00
C LEU A 70 19.75 -11.26 7.98
N MET A 71 20.94 -10.86 8.45
CA MET A 71 21.70 -11.60 9.47
C MET A 71 21.00 -11.63 10.84
N SER A 72 20.28 -10.56 11.20
CA SER A 72 19.63 -10.40 12.51
C SER A 72 18.18 -10.85 12.54
N SER A 73 17.52 -10.95 11.39
CA SER A 73 16.14 -11.46 11.25
C SER A 73 16.06 -12.99 11.14
N ALA A 74 17.20 -13.68 11.09
CA ALA A 74 17.24 -15.14 11.00
C ALA A 74 16.65 -15.82 12.27
N PRO A 75 16.00 -16.99 12.12
CA PRO A 75 15.42 -17.72 13.26
C PRO A 75 16.46 -18.00 14.36
N GLY A 76 16.09 -17.73 15.62
CA GLY A 76 16.95 -17.97 16.78
C GLY A 76 17.96 -16.86 17.11
N LYS A 77 17.93 -15.73 16.39
CA LYS A 77 18.72 -14.54 16.73
C LYS A 77 18.04 -13.68 17.79
N ASP A 78 18.85 -12.92 18.53
CA ASP A 78 18.39 -12.05 19.61
C ASP A 78 17.64 -10.83 19.07
N ALA A 79 16.40 -10.63 19.53
CA ALA A 79 15.56 -9.49 19.18
C ALA A 79 16.21 -8.13 19.51
N SER A 80 17.10 -8.09 20.51
CA SER A 80 17.84 -6.88 20.86
C SER A 80 18.79 -6.43 19.74
N GLN A 81 19.37 -7.38 18.99
CA GLN A 81 20.26 -7.09 17.87
C GLN A 81 19.48 -6.55 16.67
N LEU A 82 18.34 -7.18 16.36
CA LEU A 82 17.44 -6.71 15.31
C LEU A 82 16.99 -5.27 15.58
N ARG A 83 16.63 -4.95 16.84
CA ARG A 83 16.26 -3.59 17.23
C ARG A 83 17.37 -2.58 16.98
N LYS A 84 18.62 -2.90 17.36
CA LYS A 84 19.79 -2.04 17.10
C LYS A 84 20.00 -1.79 15.61
N VAL A 85 19.82 -2.82 14.77
CA VAL A 85 19.92 -2.67 13.31
C VAL A 85 18.83 -1.73 12.80
N CYS A 86 17.58 -1.89 13.22
CA CYS A 86 16.47 -1.01 12.84
C CYS A 86 16.67 0.44 13.31
N ASP A 87 17.15 0.66 14.54
CA ASP A 87 17.43 2.00 15.05
C ASP A 87 18.58 2.66 14.27
N THR A 88 19.62 1.89 13.95
CA THR A 88 20.74 2.35 13.11
C THR A 88 20.26 2.67 11.69
N PHE A 89 19.40 1.83 11.11
CA PHE A 89 18.79 2.05 9.82
C PHE A 89 18.01 3.38 9.81
N ASN A 90 17.14 3.60 10.79
CA ASN A 90 16.36 4.83 10.88
C ASN A 90 17.24 6.08 11.06
N ALA A 91 18.30 5.99 11.87
CA ALA A 91 19.22 7.11 12.09
C ALA A 91 19.98 7.53 10.82
N HIS A 92 20.31 6.59 9.93
CA HIS A 92 21.05 6.89 8.70
C HIS A 92 20.14 7.28 7.54
N ILE A 93 18.97 6.64 7.43
CA ILE A 93 18.07 6.81 6.28
C ILE A 93 17.05 7.92 6.52
N GLY A 94 16.54 8.07 7.74
CA GLY A 94 15.51 9.05 8.10
C GLY A 94 15.86 10.49 7.67
N PRO A 95 17.05 11.01 7.99
CA PRO A 95 17.46 12.37 7.63
C PRO A 95 17.49 12.66 6.12
N LEU A 96 17.59 11.63 5.26
CA LEU A 96 17.54 11.81 3.81
C LEU A 96 16.15 12.21 3.32
N PHE A 97 15.11 11.86 4.09
CA PHE A 97 13.71 12.13 3.77
C PHE A 97 13.14 13.28 4.59
N ASP A 98 13.91 13.92 5.47
CA ASP A 98 13.47 15.13 6.16
C ASP A 98 13.55 16.36 5.22
N GLN A 99 12.41 17.04 5.04
CA GLN A 99 12.34 18.35 4.38
C GLN A 99 12.74 19.46 5.34
N VAL A 100 13.51 20.44 4.87
CA VAL A 100 13.84 21.62 5.70
C VAL A 100 12.68 22.60 5.70
N ASN A 101 12.33 23.14 6.87
CA ASN A 101 11.28 24.14 7.02
C ASN A 101 11.63 25.42 6.23
N ARG A 102 10.80 25.75 5.21
CA ARG A 102 11.00 26.87 4.28
C ARG A 102 10.78 28.27 4.91
N ASN A 103 10.39 28.35 6.18
CA ASN A 103 10.07 29.61 6.86
C ASN A 103 11.29 30.39 7.41
N ALA A 104 12.53 29.91 7.21
CA ALA A 104 13.74 30.59 7.70
C ALA A 104 14.36 31.54 6.65
N ARG A 105 14.71 32.76 7.06
CA ARG A 105 15.21 33.95 6.30
C ARG A 105 16.04 33.69 5.02
N ARG A 106 15.86 34.59 4.04
CA ARG A 106 16.31 34.54 2.63
C ARG A 106 17.84 34.44 2.39
N ASP A 107 18.71 34.90 3.30
CA ASP A 107 20.16 34.89 3.07
C ASP A 107 20.84 33.52 3.24
N VAL A 108 20.16 32.55 3.85
CA VAL A 108 20.64 31.17 4.02
C VAL A 108 20.25 30.28 2.83
N ASN A 109 19.50 30.81 1.85
CA ASN A 109 18.88 30.01 0.78
C ASN A 109 19.89 29.41 -0.21
N ARG A 110 20.98 30.10 -0.56
CA ARG A 110 21.95 29.58 -1.55
C ARG A 110 22.74 28.35 -1.06
N GLY A 111 23.04 28.28 0.24
CA GLY A 111 23.67 27.10 0.85
C GLY A 111 22.68 25.94 0.99
N ARG A 112 21.45 26.25 1.38
CA ARG A 112 20.34 25.28 1.50
C ARG A 112 19.97 24.63 0.17
N ASP A 113 19.89 25.42 -0.90
CA ASP A 113 19.57 24.88 -2.23
C ASP A 113 20.60 23.85 -2.68
N ARG A 114 21.88 24.03 -2.35
CA ARG A 114 22.95 23.06 -2.64
C ARG A 114 22.82 21.79 -1.80
N GLU A 115 22.52 21.91 -0.51
CA GLU A 115 22.30 20.76 0.39
C GLU A 115 21.04 19.98 0.04
N ASP A 116 19.96 20.66 -0.36
CA ASP A 116 18.71 20.05 -0.84
C ASP A 116 18.94 19.35 -2.19
N GLN A 117 19.72 19.95 -3.09
CA GLN A 117 20.08 19.34 -4.36
C GLN A 117 20.97 18.11 -4.16
N ALA A 118 21.93 18.15 -3.24
CA ALA A 118 22.76 17.01 -2.87
C ALA A 118 21.90 15.87 -2.27
N ARG A 119 21.00 16.17 -1.33
CA ARG A 119 20.07 15.18 -0.77
C ARG A 119 19.17 14.56 -1.84
N THR A 120 18.64 15.37 -2.74
CA THR A 120 17.81 14.89 -3.85
C THR A 120 18.60 13.93 -4.74
N ALA A 121 19.87 14.24 -5.06
CA ALA A 121 20.74 13.36 -5.83
C ALA A 121 20.98 12.02 -5.10
N THR A 122 21.23 12.06 -3.79
CA THR A 122 21.39 10.86 -2.96
C THR A 122 20.12 10.00 -2.94
N VAL A 123 18.94 10.61 -2.80
CA VAL A 123 17.66 9.89 -2.84
C VAL A 123 17.43 9.23 -4.20
N LEU A 124 17.78 9.90 -5.30
CA LEU A 124 17.69 9.34 -6.65
C LEU A 124 18.62 8.14 -6.85
N GLU A 125 19.87 8.22 -6.36
CA GLU A 125 20.81 7.11 -6.39
C GLU A 125 20.29 5.92 -5.58
N LEU A 126 19.83 6.19 -4.36
CA LEU A 126 19.26 5.19 -3.46
C LEU A 126 18.03 4.52 -4.10
N THR A 127 17.18 5.29 -4.76
CA THR A 127 16.01 4.77 -5.48
C THR A 127 16.41 3.82 -6.61
N ARG A 128 17.47 4.15 -7.36
CA ARG A 128 18.00 3.28 -8.43
C ARG A 128 18.56 1.95 -7.90
N PHE A 129 19.09 1.95 -6.68
CA PHE A 129 19.54 0.74 -6.00
C PHE A 129 18.35 -0.08 -5.47
N LEU A 130 17.50 0.54 -4.65
CA LEU A 130 16.41 -0.15 -3.95
C LEU A 130 15.37 -0.76 -4.90
N ARG A 131 15.17 -0.18 -6.10
CA ARG A 131 14.31 -0.78 -7.14
C ARG A 131 14.76 -2.16 -7.63
N LEU A 132 16.01 -2.54 -7.39
CA LEU A 132 16.58 -3.82 -7.79
C LEU A 132 16.36 -4.91 -6.73
N ILE A 133 15.87 -4.55 -5.54
CA ILE A 133 15.61 -5.50 -4.46
C ILE A 133 14.33 -6.31 -4.75
N ARG A 134 14.46 -7.63 -4.57
CA ARG A 134 13.45 -8.67 -4.81
C ARG A 134 13.33 -9.68 -3.67
N ASN A 135 14.25 -9.69 -2.71
CA ASN A 135 14.17 -10.56 -1.53
C ASN A 135 12.93 -10.23 -0.68
N GLU A 136 12.16 -11.24 -0.27
CA GLU A 136 10.87 -11.06 0.44
C GLU A 136 11.03 -10.38 1.81
N SER A 137 12.04 -10.78 2.58
CA SER A 137 12.34 -10.20 3.90
C SER A 137 12.74 -8.73 3.78
N LEU A 138 13.59 -8.41 2.80
CA LEU A 138 13.98 -7.02 2.53
C LEU A 138 12.82 -6.16 2.03
N LEU A 139 11.96 -6.70 1.16
CA LEU A 139 10.77 -5.97 0.70
C LEU A 139 9.81 -5.69 1.86
N SER A 140 9.62 -6.66 2.76
CA SER A 140 8.82 -6.45 3.98
C SER A 140 9.41 -5.40 4.90
N LEU A 141 10.74 -5.37 5.06
CA LEU A 141 11.44 -4.32 5.81
C LEU A 141 11.25 -2.94 5.17
N LEU A 142 11.49 -2.83 3.86
CA LEU A 142 11.40 -1.57 3.13
C LEU A 142 9.96 -1.02 3.13
N ILE A 143 8.96 -1.88 2.86
CA ILE A 143 7.54 -1.49 2.95
C ILE A 143 7.20 -1.04 4.38
N THR A 144 7.68 -1.76 5.39
CA THR A 144 7.46 -1.36 6.79
C THR A 144 8.08 0.00 7.11
N TYR A 145 9.33 0.23 6.71
CA TYR A 145 10.04 1.47 7.02
C TYR A 145 9.44 2.68 6.30
N PHE A 146 9.23 2.58 4.99
CA PHE A 146 8.68 3.69 4.22
C PHE A 146 7.18 3.89 4.51
N GLY A 147 6.46 2.82 4.86
CA GLY A 147 5.10 2.90 5.38
C GLY A 147 5.05 3.60 6.74
N TYR A 148 6.02 3.34 7.62
CA TYR A 148 6.18 4.08 8.87
C TYR A 148 6.37 5.58 8.63
N LEU A 149 7.23 5.99 7.69
CA LEU A 149 7.38 7.41 7.30
C LEU A 149 6.08 8.01 6.72
N PHE A 150 5.38 7.25 5.88
CA PHE A 150 4.09 7.65 5.31
C PHE A 150 3.02 7.86 6.40
N ASN A 151 2.94 6.97 7.38
CA ASN A 151 2.00 7.08 8.49
C ASN A 151 2.32 8.27 9.39
N ARG A 152 3.59 8.55 9.69
CA ARG A 152 4.00 9.75 10.44
C ARG A 152 3.57 11.04 9.73
N TYR A 153 3.69 11.07 8.40
CA TYR A 153 3.17 12.19 7.60
C TYR A 153 1.65 12.33 7.75
N LEU A 154 0.89 11.23 7.69
CA LEU A 154 -0.56 11.26 7.88
C LEU A 154 -0.97 11.71 9.29
N LEU A 155 -0.24 11.32 10.32
CA LEU A 155 -0.44 11.80 11.70
C LEU A 155 -0.23 13.32 11.78
N ALA A 156 0.87 13.83 11.22
CA ALA A 156 1.12 15.27 11.15
C ALA A 156 0.04 16.04 10.35
N LYS A 157 -0.65 15.38 9.41
CA LYS A 157 -1.81 15.91 8.68
C LYS A 157 -3.15 15.69 9.38
N LYS A 158 -3.16 15.17 10.61
CA LYS A 158 -4.38 14.83 11.38
C LYS A 158 -5.30 13.85 10.64
N ARG A 159 -4.71 12.91 9.90
CA ARG A 159 -5.42 11.85 9.15
C ARG A 159 -5.03 10.44 9.60
N PRO A 160 -5.09 10.12 10.92
CA PRO A 160 -4.68 8.80 11.45
C PRO A 160 -5.51 7.63 10.91
N HIS A 161 -6.74 7.89 10.47
CA HIS A 161 -7.65 6.89 9.91
C HIS A 161 -7.25 6.40 8.50
N LEU A 162 -6.34 7.11 7.83
CA LEU A 162 -5.81 6.76 6.50
C LEU A 162 -4.49 5.99 6.55
N ARG A 163 -3.99 5.67 7.75
CA ARG A 163 -2.73 4.95 7.91
C ARG A 163 -2.77 3.59 7.24
N MET A 164 -1.61 3.16 6.80
CA MET A 164 -1.39 1.81 6.30
C MET A 164 -0.93 0.86 7.38
N THR A 165 -1.39 -0.37 7.28
CA THR A 165 -0.89 -1.48 8.09
C THR A 165 0.53 -1.81 7.64
N LEU A 166 1.43 -2.04 8.59
CA LEU A 166 2.83 -2.37 8.31
C LEU A 166 3.06 -3.89 8.40
N PRO A 167 3.69 -4.54 7.40
CA PRO A 167 3.87 -6.00 7.39
C PRO A 167 4.62 -6.55 8.61
N LEU A 168 5.64 -5.82 9.08
CA LEU A 168 6.44 -6.22 10.25
C LEU A 168 6.03 -5.49 11.53
N GLY A 169 4.85 -4.85 11.56
CA GLY A 169 4.39 -4.09 12.73
C GLY A 169 5.31 -2.93 13.13
N GLU A 170 5.51 -2.74 14.43
CA GLU A 170 6.20 -1.57 15.01
C GLU A 170 7.70 -1.78 15.25
N ILE A 171 8.40 -2.49 14.36
CA ILE A 171 9.86 -2.74 14.50
C ILE A 171 10.70 -1.46 14.53
N PHE A 172 10.19 -0.34 14.00
CA PHE A 172 10.83 0.99 14.07
C PHE A 172 10.32 1.86 15.24
N GLY A 173 9.51 1.29 16.13
CA GLY A 173 8.88 1.98 17.26
C GLY A 173 7.56 2.66 16.89
N HIS A 174 6.95 3.33 17.87
CA HIS A 174 5.67 4.01 17.66
C HIS A 174 5.81 5.21 16.73
N GLU A 175 4.78 5.40 15.92
CA GLU A 175 4.66 6.52 15.00
C GLU A 175 4.44 7.82 15.79
N SER A 176 5.38 8.75 15.71
CA SER A 176 5.23 10.11 16.23
C SER A 176 5.07 11.11 15.09
N GLU A 177 4.37 12.22 15.35
CA GLU A 177 4.15 13.25 14.34
C GLU A 177 5.49 13.81 13.82
N LEU A 178 5.66 13.83 12.49
CA LEU A 178 6.75 14.52 11.81
C LEU A 178 6.17 15.44 10.75
N SER A 179 6.32 16.75 10.93
CA SER A 179 5.75 17.76 10.03
C SER A 179 6.48 17.89 8.69
N HIS A 180 7.68 17.31 8.56
CA HIS A 180 8.59 17.60 7.45
C HIS A 180 9.16 16.36 6.79
N VAL A 181 8.32 15.44 6.31
CA VAL A 181 8.76 14.29 5.51
C VAL A 181 8.64 14.62 4.01
N ASN A 182 9.62 14.25 3.20
CA ASN A 182 9.58 14.30 1.74
C ASN A 182 8.65 13.21 1.20
N ILE A 183 7.35 13.48 1.35
CA ILE A 183 6.29 12.51 1.08
C ILE A 183 6.28 12.03 -0.37
N LEU A 184 6.69 12.87 -1.33
CA LEU A 184 6.74 12.49 -2.75
C LEU A 184 7.76 11.37 -2.99
N ALA A 185 8.96 11.50 -2.44
CA ALA A 185 9.99 10.47 -2.54
C ALA A 185 9.59 9.18 -1.79
N VAL A 186 8.96 9.31 -0.62
CA VAL A 186 8.44 8.16 0.14
C VAL A 186 7.37 7.41 -0.66
N GLN A 187 6.44 8.15 -1.28
CA GLN A 187 5.38 7.56 -2.12
C GLN A 187 5.96 6.86 -3.36
N GLU A 188 6.94 7.47 -4.04
CA GLU A 188 7.59 6.86 -5.20
C GLU A 188 8.33 5.57 -4.83
N LEU A 189 9.01 5.53 -3.68
CA LEU A 189 9.67 4.31 -3.21
C LEU A 189 8.67 3.23 -2.81
N LEU A 190 7.59 3.57 -2.12
CA LEU A 190 6.52 2.62 -1.80
C LEU A 190 5.88 2.02 -3.06
N GLU A 191 5.65 2.83 -4.10
CA GLU A 191 5.19 2.34 -5.41
C GLU A 191 6.12 1.28 -6.00
N ILE A 192 7.42 1.55 -5.98
CA ILE A 192 8.45 0.62 -6.45
C ILE A 192 8.43 -0.67 -5.62
N PHE A 193 8.34 -0.57 -4.29
CA PHE A 193 8.38 -1.73 -3.40
C PHE A 193 7.13 -2.59 -3.53
N PHE A 194 5.94 -1.99 -3.60
CA PHE A 194 4.71 -2.76 -3.83
C PHE A 194 4.73 -3.43 -5.20
N ARG A 195 5.17 -2.72 -6.25
CA ARG A 195 5.34 -3.35 -7.57
C ARG A 195 6.31 -4.52 -7.50
N ASN A 196 7.42 -4.38 -6.78
CA ASN A 196 8.40 -5.45 -6.67
C ASN A 196 7.90 -6.64 -5.85
N ALA A 197 7.22 -6.36 -4.73
CA ALA A 197 6.60 -7.33 -3.86
C ALA A 197 5.55 -8.16 -4.59
N LEU A 198 4.62 -7.51 -5.30
CA LEU A 198 3.57 -8.21 -6.04
C LEU A 198 4.08 -8.97 -7.27
N LEU A 199 5.25 -8.61 -7.81
CA LEU A 199 5.94 -9.42 -8.83
C LEU A 199 6.60 -10.68 -8.24
N VAL A 200 7.03 -10.64 -6.99
CA VAL A 200 7.69 -11.77 -6.30
C VAL A 200 6.65 -12.73 -5.76
N ASN A 201 5.64 -12.21 -5.06
CA ASN A 201 4.54 -12.99 -4.51
C ASN A 201 3.23 -12.18 -4.60
N PRO A 202 2.43 -12.36 -5.67
CA PRO A 202 1.20 -11.60 -5.87
C PRO A 202 0.10 -11.92 -4.86
N THR A 203 0.21 -13.06 -4.16
CA THR A 203 -0.79 -13.55 -3.21
C THR A 203 -0.41 -13.31 -1.75
N HIS A 204 0.66 -12.56 -1.47
CA HIS A 204 1.10 -12.33 -0.09
C HIS A 204 0.11 -11.41 0.66
N PRO A 205 -0.68 -11.89 1.63
CA PRO A 205 -1.82 -11.14 2.17
C PRO A 205 -1.42 -9.80 2.81
N GLN A 206 -0.35 -9.79 3.61
CA GLN A 206 0.08 -8.56 4.29
C GLN A 206 0.53 -7.48 3.30
N TRP A 207 1.14 -7.85 2.17
CA TRP A 207 1.59 -6.90 1.17
C TRP A 207 0.41 -6.32 0.40
N LEU A 208 -0.56 -7.17 0.02
CA LEU A 208 -1.81 -6.74 -0.60
C LEU A 208 -2.56 -5.74 0.28
N ARG A 209 -2.70 -6.04 1.58
CA ARG A 209 -3.35 -5.14 2.53
C ARG A 209 -2.59 -3.81 2.67
N SER A 210 -1.27 -3.85 2.88
CA SER A 210 -0.46 -2.64 2.98
C SER A 210 -0.53 -1.79 1.71
N ALA A 211 -0.55 -2.43 0.54
CA ALA A 211 -0.70 -1.75 -0.75
C ALA A 211 -2.10 -1.11 -0.87
N ALA A 212 -3.16 -1.83 -0.51
CA ALA A 212 -4.53 -1.33 -0.51
C ALA A 212 -4.67 -0.11 0.40
N ASP A 213 -4.14 -0.19 1.62
CA ASP A 213 -4.16 0.92 2.57
C ASP A 213 -3.38 2.13 2.05
N PHE A 214 -2.24 1.91 1.40
CA PHE A 214 -1.44 2.98 0.78
C PHE A 214 -2.18 3.68 -0.36
N ARG A 215 -2.82 2.93 -1.28
CA ARG A 215 -3.68 3.49 -2.33
C ARG A 215 -4.85 4.26 -1.74
N TYR A 216 -5.50 3.69 -0.73
CA TYR A 216 -6.61 4.31 -0.03
C TYR A 216 -6.20 5.64 0.62
N GLY A 217 -5.07 5.67 1.34
CA GLY A 217 -4.56 6.88 1.99
C GLY A 217 -4.15 7.98 1.01
N ARG A 218 -3.84 7.63 -0.24
CA ARG A 218 -3.60 8.56 -1.35
C ARG A 218 -4.86 9.01 -2.09
N GLY A 219 -6.01 8.41 -1.77
CA GLY A 219 -7.29 8.69 -2.44
C GLY A 219 -7.48 7.96 -3.77
N LEU A 220 -6.64 6.97 -4.09
CA LEU A 220 -6.78 6.11 -5.28
C LEU A 220 -7.76 4.97 -4.96
N LEU A 221 -9.03 5.32 -4.77
CA LEU A 221 -10.03 4.43 -4.19
C LEU A 221 -10.38 3.23 -5.09
N SER A 222 -10.37 3.39 -6.42
CA SER A 222 -10.62 2.28 -7.34
C SER A 222 -9.53 1.20 -7.25
N GLU A 223 -8.26 1.61 -7.29
CA GLU A 223 -7.12 0.70 -7.12
C GLU A 223 -7.09 0.06 -5.73
N ALA A 224 -7.44 0.83 -4.69
CA ALA A 224 -7.55 0.32 -3.33
C ALA A 224 -8.63 -0.77 -3.21
N GLY A 225 -9.80 -0.58 -3.83
CA GLY A 225 -10.89 -1.55 -3.84
C GLY A 225 -10.47 -2.89 -4.44
N ILE A 226 -9.72 -2.87 -5.55
CA ILE A 226 -9.16 -4.06 -6.19
C ILE A 226 -8.21 -4.79 -5.22
N LEU A 227 -7.24 -4.08 -4.64
CA LEU A 227 -6.27 -4.69 -3.73
C LEU A 227 -6.90 -5.22 -2.43
N TYR A 228 -7.96 -4.58 -1.91
CA TYR A 228 -8.72 -5.15 -0.78
C TYR A 228 -9.43 -6.44 -1.17
N MET A 229 -9.97 -6.54 -2.38
CA MET A 229 -10.55 -7.79 -2.87
C MET A 229 -9.50 -8.87 -3.08
N GLU A 230 -8.35 -8.54 -3.68
CA GLU A 230 -7.22 -9.48 -3.81
C GLU A 230 -6.76 -9.97 -2.43
N TYR A 231 -6.67 -9.07 -1.45
CA TYR A 231 -6.37 -9.44 -0.06
C TYR A 231 -7.40 -10.41 0.52
N LEU A 232 -8.70 -10.14 0.35
CA LEU A 232 -9.78 -11.00 0.86
C LEU A 232 -9.73 -12.39 0.22
N VAL A 233 -9.42 -12.47 -1.08
CA VAL A 233 -9.24 -13.74 -1.80
C VAL A 233 -7.98 -14.47 -1.32
N ALA A 234 -6.85 -13.78 -1.20
CA ALA A 234 -5.58 -14.35 -0.75
C ALA A 234 -5.59 -14.81 0.71
N SER A 235 -6.38 -14.14 1.57
CA SER A 235 -6.49 -14.47 3.00
C SER A 235 -7.49 -15.60 3.28
N ARG A 236 -8.38 -15.90 2.33
CA ARG A 236 -9.45 -16.89 2.50
C ARG A 236 -9.22 -18.09 1.58
N THR A 237 -8.41 -19.05 2.04
CA THR A 237 -8.23 -20.34 1.37
C THR A 237 -9.42 -21.27 1.63
N PRO A 238 -9.98 -21.95 0.61
CA PRO A 238 -10.80 -21.32 -0.45
C PRO A 238 -11.96 -20.51 0.16
N LEU A 239 -12.67 -19.71 -0.65
CA LEU A 239 -13.90 -18.96 -0.27
C LEU A 239 -14.96 -19.80 0.49
N LEU A 240 -14.77 -21.12 0.60
CA LEU A 240 -15.57 -22.10 1.30
C LEU A 240 -15.37 -22.16 2.83
N VAL A 241 -14.34 -21.51 3.40
CA VAL A 241 -14.09 -21.55 4.85
C VAL A 241 -14.63 -20.27 5.51
N ALA A 242 -15.37 -20.45 6.62
CA ALA A 242 -15.93 -19.34 7.40
C ALA A 242 -14.81 -18.43 7.94
N PRO A 243 -15.02 -17.10 8.00
CA PRO A 243 -14.02 -16.18 8.52
C PRO A 243 -13.69 -16.53 9.97
N GLN A 244 -12.40 -16.54 10.32
CA GLN A 244 -11.99 -16.53 11.73
C GLN A 244 -12.07 -15.08 12.23
N GLU A 245 -12.79 -14.89 13.33
CA GLU A 245 -13.07 -13.59 13.96
C GLU A 245 -11.79 -12.76 14.10
N ASN A 246 -11.69 -11.67 13.34
CA ASN A 246 -10.56 -10.75 13.39
C ASN A 246 -11.08 -9.32 13.17
N PHE A 247 -11.03 -8.48 14.21
CA PHE A 247 -11.34 -7.03 14.20
C PHE A 247 -10.66 -6.25 13.06
N VAL A 248 -9.56 -6.80 12.55
CA VAL A 248 -8.82 -6.32 11.39
C VAL A 248 -9.64 -6.32 10.10
N GLU A 249 -10.59 -7.26 9.95
CA GLU A 249 -11.45 -7.38 8.78
C GLU A 249 -12.47 -6.24 8.70
N ASP A 250 -13.00 -5.76 9.83
CA ASP A 250 -13.98 -4.65 9.84
C ASP A 250 -13.45 -3.39 9.17
N LEU A 251 -12.18 -3.04 9.40
CA LEU A 251 -11.57 -1.88 8.76
C LEU A 251 -11.52 -2.05 7.24
N ILE A 252 -11.27 -3.26 6.78
CA ILE A 252 -11.17 -3.58 5.35
C ILE A 252 -12.55 -3.47 4.70
N TRP A 253 -13.58 -4.03 5.33
CA TRP A 253 -14.97 -3.89 4.86
C TRP A 253 -15.43 -2.43 4.82
N ARG A 254 -15.11 -1.65 5.85
CA ARG A 254 -15.40 -0.19 5.88
C ARG A 254 -14.71 0.56 4.76
N ARG A 255 -13.43 0.27 4.49
CA ARG A 255 -12.70 0.91 3.40
C ARG A 255 -13.19 0.46 2.04
N LEU A 256 -13.52 -0.82 1.87
CA LEU A 256 -14.11 -1.36 0.65
C LEU A 256 -15.46 -0.71 0.36
N ARG A 257 -16.33 -0.53 1.37
CA ARG A 257 -17.57 0.26 1.25
C ARG A 257 -17.31 1.63 0.64
N VAL A 258 -16.34 2.37 1.18
CA VAL A 258 -15.99 3.71 0.66
C VAL A 258 -15.49 3.63 -0.79
N CYS A 259 -14.71 2.61 -1.16
CA CYS A 259 -14.23 2.42 -2.53
C CYS A 259 -15.38 2.15 -3.51
N LEU A 260 -16.34 1.30 -3.11
CA LEU A 260 -17.54 0.98 -3.89
C LEU A 260 -18.45 2.20 -4.04
N SER A 261 -18.70 2.94 -2.94
CA SER A 261 -19.48 4.18 -2.98
C SER A 261 -18.84 5.23 -3.89
N LYS A 262 -17.52 5.35 -3.92
CA LYS A 262 -16.84 6.29 -4.83
C LYS A 262 -17.05 5.95 -6.30
N SER A 263 -17.24 4.67 -6.60
CA SER A 263 -17.49 4.14 -7.95
C SER A 263 -18.98 4.07 -8.29
N HIS A 264 -19.85 4.65 -7.46
CA HIS A 264 -21.31 4.64 -7.60
C HIS A 264 -21.96 3.25 -7.56
N TRP A 265 -21.31 2.25 -6.94
CA TRP A 265 -21.90 0.93 -6.70
C TRP A 265 -22.49 0.88 -5.29
N PHE A 266 -23.59 1.58 -5.10
CA PHE A 266 -24.14 1.85 -3.77
C PHE A 266 -24.80 0.65 -3.13
N THR A 267 -25.42 -0.23 -3.92
CA THR A 267 -26.04 -1.46 -3.42
C THR A 267 -24.96 -2.44 -2.96
N LEU A 268 -23.89 -2.60 -3.75
CA LEU A 268 -22.73 -3.40 -3.36
C LEU A 268 -22.05 -2.81 -2.11
N ALA A 269 -21.96 -1.48 -2.00
CA ALA A 269 -21.45 -0.81 -0.81
C ALA A 269 -22.31 -1.13 0.44
N ALA A 270 -23.63 -1.18 0.31
CA ALA A 270 -24.51 -1.58 1.41
C ALA A 270 -24.35 -3.07 1.76
N LEU A 271 -24.21 -3.94 0.76
CA LEU A 271 -24.06 -5.39 0.96
C LEU A 271 -22.77 -5.78 1.69
N VAL A 272 -21.66 -5.08 1.44
CA VAL A 272 -20.40 -5.35 2.17
C VAL A 272 -20.49 -5.04 3.65
N CYS A 273 -21.35 -4.10 4.06
CA CYS A 273 -21.56 -3.75 5.47
C CYS A 273 -22.05 -4.93 6.31
N GLN A 274 -22.73 -5.92 5.71
CA GLN A 274 -23.19 -7.11 6.42
C GLN A 274 -22.03 -7.93 7.03
N ASN A 275 -20.81 -7.75 6.52
CA ASN A 275 -19.60 -8.41 7.01
C ASN A 275 -18.87 -7.62 8.10
N ILE A 276 -19.40 -6.45 8.50
CA ILE A 276 -18.84 -5.64 9.58
C ILE A 276 -19.45 -6.13 10.89
N GLU A 277 -18.63 -6.48 11.87
CA GLU A 277 -19.12 -6.91 13.19
C GLU A 277 -19.43 -5.70 14.08
N HIS A 278 -18.52 -4.72 14.13
CA HIS A 278 -18.63 -3.59 15.05
C HIS A 278 -19.26 -2.38 14.38
N LYS A 279 -20.26 -1.76 15.05
CA LYS A 279 -20.93 -0.54 14.57
C LYS A 279 -21.49 -0.69 13.15
N ARG A 280 -21.99 -1.88 12.80
CA ARG A 280 -22.57 -2.20 11.49
C ARG A 280 -23.66 -1.21 11.08
N GLU A 281 -24.58 -0.90 11.98
CA GLU A 281 -25.69 0.02 11.73
C GLU A 281 -25.22 1.43 11.32
N GLU A 282 -24.17 1.95 11.94
CA GLU A 282 -23.57 3.25 11.57
C GLU A 282 -23.05 3.23 10.11
N GLU A 283 -22.53 2.09 9.65
CA GLU A 283 -22.04 1.93 8.28
C GLU A 283 -23.16 1.69 7.27
N TYR A 284 -24.28 1.07 7.68
CA TYR A 284 -25.47 1.02 6.85
C TYR A 284 -26.05 2.41 6.60
N ILE A 285 -26.17 3.25 7.63
CA ILE A 285 -26.67 4.63 7.47
C ILE A 285 -25.86 5.37 6.41
N LYS A 286 -24.52 5.30 6.49
CA LYS A 286 -23.61 5.92 5.50
C LYS A 286 -23.78 5.35 4.08
N ALA A 287 -24.10 4.06 3.94
CA ALA A 287 -24.35 3.46 2.63
C ALA A 287 -25.72 3.88 2.07
N MET A 288 -26.75 3.90 2.91
CA MET A 288 -28.11 4.27 2.54
C MET A 288 -28.22 5.75 2.14
N GLU A 289 -27.46 6.65 2.78
CA GLU A 289 -27.39 8.06 2.37
C GLU A 289 -27.13 8.23 0.87
N PHE A 290 -26.26 7.39 0.28
CA PHE A 290 -26.00 7.43 -1.17
C PHE A 290 -27.15 6.84 -1.98
N LEU A 291 -27.75 5.73 -1.55
CA LEU A 291 -28.91 5.13 -2.22
C LEU A 291 -30.13 6.06 -2.23
N TYR A 292 -30.31 6.88 -1.19
CA TYR A 292 -31.39 7.87 -1.13
C TYR A 292 -31.12 9.12 -1.97
N SER A 293 -29.85 9.49 -2.18
CA SER A 293 -29.49 10.78 -2.79
C SER A 293 -28.99 10.69 -4.24
N GLN A 294 -28.57 9.51 -4.69
CA GLN A 294 -27.90 9.32 -5.98
C GLN A 294 -28.32 8.02 -6.65
N LEU A 295 -28.26 8.00 -7.99
CA LEU A 295 -28.50 6.79 -8.78
C LEU A 295 -27.28 5.87 -8.71
N SER A 296 -27.53 4.59 -8.42
CA SER A 296 -26.50 3.55 -8.44
C SER A 296 -26.20 3.10 -9.88
N LEU A 297 -24.95 2.74 -10.14
CA LEU A 297 -24.50 2.12 -11.40
C LEU A 297 -24.44 0.59 -11.32
N ASP A 298 -24.86 0.00 -10.21
CA ASP A 298 -24.88 -1.44 -10.01
C ASP A 298 -26.29 -2.03 -10.19
N ALA A 299 -26.42 -3.36 -10.19
CA ALA A 299 -27.66 -4.05 -10.54
C ALA A 299 -28.80 -3.95 -9.49
N GLY A 300 -28.61 -3.18 -8.41
CA GLY A 300 -29.67 -2.92 -7.43
C GLY A 300 -30.32 -4.19 -6.87
N ALA A 301 -31.63 -4.31 -7.06
CA ALA A 301 -32.45 -5.37 -6.52
C ALA A 301 -32.08 -6.78 -7.01
N ASP A 302 -31.37 -6.92 -8.13
CA ASP A 302 -30.88 -8.22 -8.60
C ASP A 302 -29.91 -8.88 -7.61
N TYR A 303 -29.32 -8.07 -6.72
CA TYR A 303 -28.47 -8.54 -5.65
C TYR A 303 -29.21 -9.01 -4.39
N SER A 304 -30.55 -9.01 -4.37
CA SER A 304 -31.37 -9.42 -3.21
C SER A 304 -31.02 -10.81 -2.68
N CYS A 305 -30.56 -11.72 -3.54
CA CYS A 305 -30.13 -13.05 -3.13
C CYS A 305 -28.85 -13.07 -2.27
N MET A 306 -28.17 -11.94 -2.09
CA MET A 306 -26.96 -11.77 -1.27
C MET A 306 -27.23 -11.04 0.05
N VAL A 307 -28.45 -10.55 0.27
CA VAL A 307 -28.87 -9.95 1.55
C VAL A 307 -29.08 -11.06 2.57
N PHE A 308 -28.42 -11.03 3.71
CA PHE A 308 -28.52 -12.03 4.77
C PHE A 308 -28.68 -11.42 6.17
N ASP A 309 -28.75 -10.10 6.25
CA ASP A 309 -28.96 -9.30 7.46
C ASP A 309 -30.32 -8.60 7.38
N ASN A 310 -31.14 -8.77 8.42
CA ASN A 310 -32.53 -8.27 8.42
C ASN A 310 -32.59 -6.73 8.44
N THR A 311 -31.68 -6.08 9.15
CA THR A 311 -31.59 -4.62 9.21
C THR A 311 -31.30 -4.05 7.82
N LEU A 312 -30.39 -4.66 7.06
CA LEU A 312 -30.16 -4.24 5.68
C LEU A 312 -31.42 -4.45 4.81
N ALA A 313 -32.11 -5.58 4.97
CA ALA A 313 -33.33 -5.85 4.19
C ALA A 313 -34.40 -4.78 4.43
N GLU A 314 -34.63 -4.38 5.68
CA GLU A 314 -35.58 -3.32 6.05
C GLU A 314 -35.17 -1.96 5.45
N LEU A 315 -33.89 -1.60 5.55
CA LEU A 315 -33.38 -0.35 4.98
C LEU A 315 -33.50 -0.31 3.44
N LEU A 316 -33.26 -1.44 2.77
CA LEU A 316 -33.42 -1.54 1.32
C LEU A 316 -34.90 -1.51 0.89
N SER A 317 -35.80 -2.14 1.65
CA SER A 317 -37.24 -2.04 1.35
C SER A 317 -37.72 -0.60 1.43
N ASP A 318 -37.28 0.17 2.44
CA ASP A 318 -37.59 1.60 2.54
C ASP A 318 -37.12 2.39 1.30
N VAL A 319 -35.91 2.11 0.80
CA VAL A 319 -35.39 2.74 -0.43
C VAL A 319 -36.28 2.40 -1.62
N TYR A 320 -36.68 1.13 -1.76
CA TYR A 320 -37.49 0.68 -2.89
C TYR A 320 -38.92 1.24 -2.84
N GLU A 321 -39.54 1.26 -1.66
CA GLU A 321 -40.89 1.81 -1.47
C GLU A 321 -40.94 3.32 -1.74
N ARG A 322 -39.98 4.09 -1.21
CA ARG A 322 -39.91 5.55 -1.44
C ARG A 322 -39.69 5.90 -2.91
N ASN A 323 -38.98 5.05 -3.65
CA ASN A 323 -38.74 5.21 -5.08
C ASN A 323 -39.81 4.54 -5.95
N HIS A 324 -40.90 4.03 -5.36
CA HIS A 324 -41.99 3.34 -6.06
C HIS A 324 -41.56 2.11 -6.87
N MET A 325 -40.51 1.41 -6.43
CA MET A 325 -39.94 0.22 -7.08
C MET A 325 -40.51 -1.07 -6.48
N GLN A 326 -41.84 -1.26 -6.57
CA GLN A 326 -42.53 -2.43 -6.00
C GLN A 326 -41.95 -3.79 -6.44
N PRO A 327 -41.62 -4.03 -7.73
CA PRO A 327 -41.01 -5.29 -8.14
C PRO A 327 -39.66 -5.57 -7.46
N SER A 328 -38.91 -4.51 -7.13
CA SER A 328 -37.63 -4.62 -6.42
C SER A 328 -37.84 -4.98 -4.94
N ALA A 329 -38.85 -4.41 -4.29
CA ALA A 329 -39.24 -4.77 -2.93
C ALA A 329 -39.73 -6.23 -2.85
N ASP A 330 -40.60 -6.65 -3.77
CA ASP A 330 -41.08 -8.04 -3.85
C ASP A 330 -39.93 -9.03 -4.05
N LEU A 331 -38.98 -8.69 -4.92
CA LEU A 331 -37.78 -9.51 -5.15
C LEU A 331 -36.95 -9.63 -3.87
N LEU A 332 -36.72 -8.53 -3.15
CA LEU A 332 -36.02 -8.53 -1.86
C LEU A 332 -36.71 -9.43 -0.83
N PHE A 333 -38.01 -9.27 -0.66
CA PHE A 333 -38.80 -10.05 0.28
C PHE A 333 -38.77 -11.54 -0.04
N SER A 334 -38.78 -11.91 -1.32
CA SER A 334 -38.68 -13.30 -1.78
C SER A 334 -37.38 -14.01 -1.37
N TYR A 335 -36.32 -13.25 -1.03
CA TYR A 335 -35.03 -13.78 -0.57
C TYR A 335 -34.80 -13.57 0.93
N ALA A 336 -35.16 -12.41 1.47
CA ALA A 336 -34.93 -12.04 2.87
C ALA A 336 -35.78 -12.89 3.83
N TYR A 337 -37.03 -13.19 3.47
CA TYR A 337 -37.98 -13.91 4.34
C TYR A 337 -38.16 -15.39 3.98
N ARG A 338 -37.19 -15.99 3.28
CA ARG A 338 -37.19 -17.45 3.07
C ARG A 338 -37.02 -18.17 4.41
N SER A 339 -37.57 -19.38 4.51
CA SER A 339 -37.43 -20.21 5.72
C SER A 339 -35.97 -20.48 6.14
N CYS A 340 -35.04 -20.49 5.19
CA CYS A 340 -33.61 -20.62 5.47
C CYS A 340 -32.97 -19.38 6.14
N MET A 341 -33.69 -18.26 6.19
CA MET A 341 -33.30 -17.02 6.87
C MET A 341 -33.94 -16.88 8.25
N ASN A 342 -34.59 -17.93 8.76
CA ASN A 342 -35.22 -17.91 10.08
C ASN A 342 -34.15 -17.87 11.21
N PRO A 343 -34.18 -16.86 12.12
CA PRO A 343 -33.28 -16.76 13.27
C PRO A 343 -33.28 -17.99 14.19
N GLU A 344 -34.41 -18.70 14.30
CA GLU A 344 -34.53 -19.90 15.11
C GLU A 344 -33.73 -21.08 14.53
N GLY A 345 -33.51 -21.09 13.22
CA GLY A 345 -32.78 -22.14 12.50
C GLY A 345 -31.28 -21.87 12.42
N ARG A 346 -30.60 -21.66 13.55
CA ARG A 346 -29.20 -21.15 13.63
C ARG A 346 -28.22 -21.81 12.64
N ASP A 347 -28.19 -23.14 12.57
CA ASP A 347 -27.27 -23.86 11.68
C ASP A 347 -27.60 -23.70 10.19
N VAL A 348 -28.89 -23.57 9.86
CA VAL A 348 -29.34 -23.32 8.49
C VAL A 348 -29.05 -21.87 8.11
N LEU A 349 -29.33 -20.94 9.02
CA LEU A 349 -29.05 -19.52 8.86
C LEU A 349 -27.55 -19.26 8.66
N ALA A 350 -26.69 -19.80 9.51
CA ALA A 350 -25.24 -19.61 9.41
C ALA A 350 -24.68 -20.13 8.07
N ARG A 351 -25.15 -21.30 7.62
CA ARG A 351 -24.78 -21.86 6.31
C ARG A 351 -25.26 -20.99 5.16
N GLU A 352 -26.48 -20.46 5.27
CA GLU A 352 -27.05 -19.60 4.22
C GLU A 352 -26.38 -18.22 4.17
N GLN A 353 -26.07 -17.61 5.31
CA GLN A 353 -25.26 -16.39 5.43
C GLN A 353 -23.89 -16.59 4.78
N SER A 354 -23.21 -17.70 5.09
CA SER A 354 -21.93 -18.05 4.45
C SER A 354 -22.06 -18.17 2.93
N ARG A 355 -23.09 -18.87 2.43
CA ARG A 355 -23.35 -19.02 0.99
C ARG A 355 -23.63 -17.68 0.29
N ARG A 356 -24.40 -16.80 0.93
CA ARG A 356 -24.72 -15.45 0.40
C ARG A 356 -23.48 -14.56 0.42
N CYS A 357 -22.66 -14.61 1.46
CA CYS A 357 -21.36 -13.93 1.54
C CYS A 357 -20.40 -14.41 0.44
N GLN A 358 -20.31 -15.72 0.18
CA GLN A 358 -19.53 -16.27 -0.92
C GLN A 358 -19.96 -15.76 -2.28
N ARG A 359 -21.28 -15.67 -2.50
CA ARG A 359 -21.83 -15.10 -3.73
C ARG A 359 -21.48 -13.62 -3.86
N LEU A 360 -21.59 -12.85 -2.79
CA LEU A 360 -21.18 -11.46 -2.74
C LEU A 360 -19.70 -11.29 -3.12
N LEU A 361 -18.80 -12.09 -2.54
CA LEU A 361 -17.38 -12.04 -2.86
C LEU A 361 -17.10 -12.34 -4.34
N ARG A 362 -17.80 -13.31 -4.93
CA ARG A 362 -17.68 -13.61 -6.37
C ARG A 362 -18.18 -12.46 -7.23
N THR A 363 -19.34 -11.89 -6.90
CA THR A 363 -19.89 -10.73 -7.61
C THR A 363 -18.95 -9.53 -7.53
N LEU A 364 -18.40 -9.25 -6.35
CA LEU A 364 -17.41 -8.19 -6.15
C LEU A 364 -16.13 -8.44 -6.95
N ALA A 365 -15.64 -9.68 -7.00
CA ALA A 365 -14.47 -10.03 -7.79
C ALA A 365 -14.71 -9.81 -9.29
N VAL A 366 -15.87 -10.23 -9.82
CA VAL A 366 -16.27 -9.97 -11.21
C VAL A 366 -16.33 -8.47 -11.48
N GLN A 367 -16.96 -7.71 -10.58
CA GLN A 367 -17.17 -6.27 -10.74
C GLN A 367 -15.86 -5.46 -10.66
N LEU A 368 -14.93 -5.83 -9.76
CA LEU A 368 -13.70 -5.07 -9.50
C LEU A 368 -12.53 -5.51 -10.37
N PHE A 369 -12.41 -6.80 -10.69
CA PHE A 369 -11.31 -7.30 -11.52
C PHE A 369 -11.61 -7.20 -13.02
N ASP A 370 -12.84 -6.83 -13.39
CA ASP A 370 -13.33 -6.88 -14.78
C ASP A 370 -13.15 -8.29 -15.38
N ALA A 371 -13.22 -9.31 -14.50
CA ALA A 371 -13.06 -10.71 -14.85
C ALA A 371 -14.45 -11.34 -14.95
N HIS A 372 -14.98 -11.43 -16.16
CA HIS A 372 -16.14 -12.26 -16.44
C HIS A 372 -15.71 -13.73 -16.38
N PHE A 373 -16.18 -14.46 -15.37
CA PHE A 373 -15.99 -15.92 -15.25
C PHE A 373 -17.00 -16.69 -16.09
#